data_AF-A0A6L7MPL8-F1
#
_entry.id   AF-A0A6L7MPL8-F1
#
_cell.length_a   1.000
_cell.length_b   1.000
_cell.length_c   1.000
_cell.angle_alpha   90.00
_cell.angle_beta   90.00
_cell.angle_gamma   90.00
#
_symmetry.space_group_name_H-M   'P 1'
#
loop_
_entity.id
_entity.type
_entity.pdbx_description
1 polymer ?
#
loop_
_entity_poly.entity_id
_entity_poly.type
_entity_poly.pdbx_seq_one_letter_code
_entity_poly.pdbx_strand_id
1 'polypeptide(L)'
;MPSLGKRTLPSIASAAWTTAPARAGDREANPSRLPEDSAISSDADQHGEGQAAAKLGVRDLANPFALLATCFGIGLIRVAPGTFASIAAAIVWWFLFADLTWPLRLAGVAIATAVGLATIHFLNRHRRQGDNPAIVIDELAGCWLALALCPRSIFWATIGVALFRAFDVVKPWPVSWADTKVPGALGVMLDDLLAGAFSAALLYGAWAAMLFAL
;
A
#
# COMPACT_ATOMS: atom_id res chain seq x y z
N MET A 1 -11.56 -50.42 28.09
CA MET A 1 -10.51 -51.44 27.92
C MET A 1 -9.53 -50.95 26.85
N PRO A 2 -8.25 -50.74 27.17
CA PRO A 2 -7.23 -50.30 26.22
C PRO A 2 -6.51 -51.50 25.60
N SER A 3 -6.26 -51.50 24.29
CA SER A 3 -5.34 -52.46 23.64
C SER A 3 -4.11 -51.73 23.12
N LEU A 4 -3.01 -51.94 23.84
CA LEU A 4 -1.63 -51.62 23.50
C LEU A 4 -1.13 -52.44 22.30
N GLY A 5 -0.25 -51.83 21.50
CA GLY A 5 0.77 -52.57 20.74
C GLY A 5 1.21 -51.82 19.47
N LYS A 6 2.49 -51.70 19.10
CA LYS A 6 3.78 -52.05 19.71
C LYS A 6 4.82 -51.09 19.08
N ARG A 7 5.85 -50.74 19.84
CA ARG A 7 7.04 -50.00 19.38
C ARG A 7 7.94 -50.91 18.54
N THR A 8 8.56 -50.34 17.51
CA THR A 8 9.88 -50.76 17.00
C THR A 8 10.60 -49.54 16.41
N LEU A 9 11.72 -49.16 17.03
CA LEU A 9 12.85 -48.38 16.49
C LEU A 9 14.09 -49.30 16.62
N PRO A 10 15.29 -48.96 16.13
CA PRO A 10 15.71 -48.30 14.88
C PRO A 10 16.76 -49.17 14.12
N SER A 11 17.13 -48.85 12.88
CA SER A 11 18.31 -49.43 12.23
C SER A 11 19.37 -48.37 11.95
N ILE A 12 20.50 -48.53 12.63
CA ILE A 12 21.75 -47.80 12.48
C ILE A 12 22.47 -48.32 11.23
N ALA A 13 23.03 -47.44 10.41
CA ALA A 13 24.13 -47.79 9.51
C ALA A 13 25.19 -46.69 9.57
N SER A 14 26.23 -47.02 10.33
CA SER A 14 27.53 -46.36 10.42
C SER A 14 28.40 -46.75 9.21
N ALA A 15 29.13 -45.79 8.64
CA ALA A 15 30.35 -46.09 7.89
C ALA A 15 31.39 -45.00 8.15
N ALA A 16 32.25 -45.29 9.12
CA ALA A 16 33.50 -44.60 9.37
C ALA A 16 34.50 -44.92 8.26
N TRP A 17 35.21 -43.91 7.75
CA TRP A 17 36.43 -44.11 6.97
C TRP A 17 37.64 -43.98 7.88
N THR A 18 38.37 -45.08 7.98
CA THR A 18 39.59 -45.31 8.74
C THR A 18 40.82 -44.66 8.11
N THR A 19 41.76 -44.36 9.01
CA THR A 19 43.12 -43.79 8.92
C THR A 19 44.14 -44.55 8.07
N ALA A 20 45.11 -43.84 7.47
CA ALA A 20 46.49 -44.32 7.24
C ALA A 20 47.45 -43.13 6.91
N PRO A 21 48.79 -43.24 7.04
CA PRO A 21 49.59 -42.26 7.81
C PRO A 21 50.59 -41.40 7.02
N ALA A 22 51.20 -40.47 7.76
CA ALA A 22 52.24 -39.51 7.38
C ALA A 22 53.54 -40.13 6.81
N ARG A 23 54.19 -39.39 5.89
CA ARG A 23 55.63 -39.50 5.59
C ARG A 23 56.29 -38.12 5.66
N ALA A 24 57.49 -38.13 6.21
CA ALA A 24 58.37 -37.01 6.50
C ALA A 24 59.42 -36.81 5.39
N GLY A 25 59.98 -35.59 5.32
CA GLY A 25 61.02 -35.14 4.37
C GLY A 25 60.36 -34.57 3.11
N ASP A 26 60.52 -33.31 2.74
CA ASP A 26 61.81 -32.65 2.54
C ASP A 26 61.80 -31.15 2.89
N ARG A 27 62.97 -30.68 3.29
CA ARG A 27 63.30 -29.30 3.61
C ARG A 27 63.57 -28.53 2.32
N GLU A 28 62.92 -27.40 2.11
CA GLU A 28 63.58 -26.27 1.46
C GLU A 28 62.97 -24.95 1.93
N ALA A 29 63.81 -24.14 2.58
CA ALA A 29 63.49 -22.83 3.08
C ALA A 29 63.51 -21.82 1.92
N ASN A 30 62.44 -21.05 1.75
CA ASN A 30 62.43 -19.86 0.89
C ASN A 30 62.36 -18.60 1.77
N PRO A 31 63.48 -17.88 1.99
CA PRO A 31 63.49 -16.66 2.78
C PRO A 31 63.40 -15.43 1.86
N SER A 32 62.19 -15.09 1.40
CA SER A 32 61.96 -13.77 0.75
C SER A 32 60.47 -13.44 0.55
N ARG A 33 59.68 -13.32 1.64
CA ARG A 33 58.49 -12.44 1.65
C ARG A 33 58.36 -11.76 3.00
N LEU A 34 58.49 -10.44 2.97
CA LEU A 34 58.24 -9.53 4.09
C LEU A 34 56.75 -9.54 4.46
N PRO A 35 56.38 -9.15 5.70
CA PRO A 35 55.01 -9.24 6.19
C PRO A 35 54.17 -8.06 5.66
N GLU A 36 53.21 -8.35 4.78
CA GLU A 36 52.19 -7.38 4.37
C GLU A 36 50.90 -7.61 5.16
N ASP A 37 50.63 -6.62 6.00
CA ASP A 37 49.33 -5.99 6.24
C ASP A 37 48.16 -6.83 6.81
N SER A 38 47.97 -6.60 8.11
CA SER A 38 46.79 -5.91 8.65
C SER A 38 45.43 -6.29 8.06
N ALA A 39 44.71 -7.09 8.85
CA ALA A 39 43.33 -6.85 9.27
C ALA A 39 42.47 -5.96 8.36
N ILE A 40 41.70 -6.57 7.45
CA ILE A 40 40.33 -6.14 7.15
C ILE A 40 39.49 -7.40 7.00
N SER A 41 38.84 -7.81 8.10
CA SER A 41 37.66 -8.66 8.00
C SER A 41 36.61 -7.87 7.23
N SER A 42 36.17 -8.40 6.10
CA SER A 42 35.05 -7.86 5.35
C SER A 42 33.75 -8.18 6.10
N ASP A 43 33.49 -7.43 7.18
CA ASP A 43 32.19 -7.39 7.85
C ASP A 43 31.22 -6.48 7.06
N ALA A 44 31.13 -6.71 5.76
CA ALA A 44 30.23 -6.02 4.85
C ALA A 44 29.19 -7.02 4.32
N ASP A 45 28.45 -7.64 5.24
CA ASP A 45 27.29 -8.47 4.90
C ASP A 45 26.14 -8.30 5.91
N GLN A 46 25.91 -7.06 6.35
CA GLN A 46 24.73 -6.66 7.15
C GLN A 46 23.70 -5.89 6.31
N HIS A 47 23.51 -6.27 5.06
CA HIS A 47 22.43 -5.76 4.22
C HIS A 47 21.51 -6.89 3.80
N GLY A 48 20.46 -7.12 4.61
CA GLY A 48 19.41 -8.03 4.19
C GLY A 48 18.44 -8.54 5.25
N GLU A 49 18.46 -8.05 6.50
CA GLU A 49 17.34 -8.35 7.39
C GLU A 49 16.08 -7.66 6.84
N GLY A 50 15.16 -8.48 6.34
CA GLY A 50 13.83 -8.08 5.91
C GLY A 50 13.02 -7.52 7.08
N GLN A 51 13.29 -6.26 7.43
CA GLN A 51 12.48 -5.52 8.39
C GLN A 51 11.11 -5.28 7.75
N ALA A 52 10.09 -5.92 8.32
CA ALA A 52 8.71 -5.83 7.85
C ALA A 52 8.25 -4.36 7.75
N ALA A 53 7.50 -4.03 6.71
CA ALA A 53 6.93 -2.70 6.52
C ALA A 53 6.17 -2.25 7.78
N ALA A 54 6.53 -1.08 8.30
CA ALA A 54 5.91 -0.55 9.52
C ALA A 54 4.50 -0.04 9.22
N LYS A 55 3.48 -0.65 9.84
CA LYS A 55 2.09 -0.19 9.75
C LYS A 55 1.90 1.12 10.53
N LEU A 56 1.13 2.04 9.97
CA LEU A 56 0.74 3.28 10.65
C LEU A 56 -0.13 2.98 11.88
N GLY A 57 0.12 3.71 12.97
CA GLY A 57 -0.68 3.62 14.20
C GLY A 57 -1.06 4.99 14.75
N VAL A 58 -1.78 4.99 15.89
CA VAL A 58 -2.27 6.22 16.54
C VAL A 58 -1.12 7.18 16.90
N ARG A 59 0.05 6.65 17.26
CA ARG A 59 1.24 7.46 17.59
C ARG A 59 1.77 8.23 16.38
N ASP A 60 1.53 7.75 15.17
CA ASP A 60 1.98 8.42 13.95
C ASP A 60 1.15 9.65 13.61
N LEU A 61 -0.05 9.82 14.18
CA LEU A 61 -0.90 10.98 13.94
C LEU A 61 -0.28 12.31 14.40
N ALA A 62 0.77 12.27 15.23
CA ALA A 62 1.58 13.45 15.55
C ALA A 62 2.37 13.98 14.34
N ASN A 63 2.61 13.13 13.33
CA ASN A 63 3.21 13.54 12.07
C ASN A 63 2.11 14.06 11.12
N PRO A 64 2.21 15.30 10.60
CA PRO A 64 1.18 15.88 9.75
C PRO A 64 0.94 15.09 8.45
N PHE A 65 1.97 14.43 7.90
CA PHE A 65 1.82 13.63 6.69
C PHE A 65 1.02 12.35 6.94
N ALA A 66 1.24 11.69 8.08
CA ALA A 66 0.46 10.52 8.48
C ALA A 66 -0.98 10.90 8.88
N LEU A 67 -1.15 12.05 9.55
CA LEU A 67 -2.48 12.57 9.86
C LEU A 67 -3.30 12.81 8.58
N LEU A 68 -2.71 13.45 7.57
CA LEU A 68 -3.38 13.71 6.30
C LEU A 68 -3.62 12.43 5.49
N ALA A 69 -2.61 11.56 5.35
CA ALA A 69 -2.72 10.32 4.61
C ALA A 69 -3.81 9.38 5.17
N THR A 70 -4.04 9.42 6.49
CA THR A 70 -5.08 8.62 7.18
C THR A 70 -6.43 9.32 7.26
N CYS A 71 -6.59 10.49 6.61
CA CYS A 71 -7.77 11.35 6.74
C CYS A 71 -8.14 11.62 8.22
N PHE A 72 -7.20 12.17 8.98
CA PHE A 72 -7.35 12.50 10.41
C PHE A 72 -7.63 11.28 11.30
N GLY A 73 -7.04 10.13 10.95
CA GLY A 73 -7.13 8.89 11.74
C GLY A 73 -8.27 7.95 11.33
N ILE A 74 -9.10 8.31 10.34
CA ILE A 74 -10.15 7.42 9.80
C ILE A 74 -9.54 6.13 9.24
N GLY A 75 -8.40 6.24 8.54
CA GLY A 75 -7.67 5.08 8.04
C GLY A 75 -7.18 4.11 9.11
N LEU A 76 -7.12 4.52 10.39
CA LEU A 76 -6.75 3.63 11.48
C LEU A 76 -7.90 2.73 11.97
N ILE A 77 -9.11 2.89 11.42
CA ILE A 77 -10.23 2.01 11.75
C ILE A 77 -9.93 0.59 11.27
N ARG A 78 -10.01 -0.38 12.18
CA ARG A 78 -9.59 -1.76 11.95
C ARG A 78 -10.40 -2.49 10.87
N VAL A 79 -11.67 -2.11 10.69
CA VAL A 79 -12.62 -2.79 9.81
C VAL A 79 -13.00 -1.87 8.66
N ALA A 80 -12.66 -2.25 7.43
CA ALA A 80 -12.98 -1.52 6.21
C ALA A 80 -12.69 0.00 6.31
N PRO A 81 -11.43 0.41 6.60
CA PRO A 81 -11.07 1.82 6.77
C PRO A 81 -11.55 2.68 5.59
N GLY A 82 -11.50 2.12 4.39
CA GLY A 82 -11.98 2.79 3.20
C GLY A 82 -13.47 3.10 3.13
N THR A 83 -14.30 2.22 3.68
CA THR A 83 -15.74 2.50 3.77
C THR A 83 -15.99 3.74 4.62
N PHE A 84 -15.28 3.86 5.75
CA PHE A 84 -15.38 5.04 6.61
C PHE A 84 -14.77 6.28 5.96
N ALA A 85 -13.66 6.14 5.22
CA ALA A 85 -13.05 7.23 4.47
C ALA A 85 -13.99 7.79 3.40
N SER A 86 -14.62 6.92 2.62
CA SER A 86 -15.58 7.29 1.58
C SER A 86 -16.85 7.95 2.15
N ILE A 87 -17.36 7.47 3.29
CA ILE A 87 -18.49 8.09 3.99
C ILE A 87 -18.10 9.48 4.49
N ALA A 88 -16.93 9.61 5.15
CA ALA A 88 -16.45 10.90 5.62
C ALA A 88 -16.21 11.88 4.47
N ALA A 89 -15.64 11.41 3.35
CA ALA A 89 -15.44 12.19 2.15
C ALA A 89 -16.77 12.72 1.60
N ALA A 90 -17.82 11.90 1.56
CA ALA A 90 -19.16 12.32 1.15
C ALA A 90 -19.79 13.35 2.09
N ILE A 91 -19.62 13.19 3.41
CA ILE A 91 -20.07 14.17 4.41
C ILE A 91 -19.36 15.51 4.20
N VAL A 92 -18.02 15.50 4.07
CA VAL A 92 -17.25 16.72 3.84
C VAL A 92 -17.64 17.38 2.52
N TRP A 93 -17.81 16.58 1.46
CA TRP A 93 -18.29 17.06 0.17
C TRP A 93 -19.66 17.74 0.29
N TRP A 94 -20.61 17.13 1.01
CA TRP A 94 -21.96 17.65 1.18
C TRP A 94 -22.00 19.04 1.84
N PHE A 95 -21.16 19.25 2.85
CA PHE A 95 -21.17 20.51 3.60
C PHE A 95 -20.25 21.59 3.01
N LEU A 96 -19.17 21.22 2.31
CA LEU A 96 -18.18 22.19 1.82
C LEU A 96 -18.21 22.40 0.30
N PHE A 97 -18.59 21.40 -0.49
CA PHE A 97 -18.40 21.40 -1.94
C PHE A 97 -19.69 21.32 -2.75
N ALA A 98 -20.77 20.78 -2.18
CA ALA A 98 -22.00 20.51 -2.92
C ALA A 98 -22.66 21.77 -3.51
N ASP A 99 -22.49 22.94 -2.89
CA ASP A 99 -23.03 24.21 -3.40
C ASP A 99 -22.03 24.99 -4.27
N LEU A 100 -20.79 24.50 -4.40
CA LEU A 100 -19.79 25.10 -5.27
C LEU A 100 -20.05 24.76 -6.74
N THR A 101 -19.53 25.60 -7.64
CA THR A 101 -19.53 25.31 -9.08
C THR A 101 -18.64 24.10 -9.38
N TRP A 102 -18.94 23.37 -10.46
CA TRP A 102 -18.16 22.19 -10.84
C TRP A 102 -16.64 22.44 -10.97
N PRO A 103 -16.13 23.61 -11.44
CA PRO A 103 -14.69 23.85 -11.49
C PRO A 103 -14.08 23.95 -10.09
N LEU A 104 -14.77 24.54 -9.12
CA LEU A 104 -14.31 24.64 -7.74
C LEU A 104 -14.31 23.27 -7.05
N ARG A 105 -15.27 22.41 -7.37
CA ARG A 105 -15.27 21.02 -6.90
C ARG A 105 -14.06 20.26 -7.44
N LEU A 106 -13.76 20.40 -8.74
CA LEU A 106 -12.56 19.81 -9.34
C LEU A 106 -11.26 20.40 -8.78
N ALA A 107 -11.24 21.68 -8.43
CA ALA A 107 -10.11 22.28 -7.71
C ALA A 107 -9.90 21.60 -6.35
N GLY A 108 -10.99 21.29 -5.63
CA GLY A 108 -10.95 20.49 -4.40
C GLY A 108 -10.33 19.10 -4.62
N VAL A 109 -10.75 18.39 -5.67
CA VAL A 109 -10.16 17.10 -6.07
C VAL A 109 -8.66 17.24 -6.38
N ALA A 110 -8.28 18.27 -7.13
CA ALA A 110 -6.87 18.51 -7.49
C ALA A 110 -6.01 18.80 -6.25
N ILE A 111 -6.53 19.57 -5.28
CA ILE A 111 -5.87 19.84 -4.00
C ILE A 111 -5.72 18.53 -3.21
N ALA A 112 -6.81 17.77 -3.04
CA ALA A 112 -6.77 16.49 -2.34
C ALA A 112 -5.76 15.53 -2.99
N THR A 113 -5.71 15.51 -4.33
CA THR A 113 -4.76 14.71 -5.10
C THR A 113 -3.31 15.14 -4.84
N ALA A 114 -3.02 16.44 -4.89
CA ALA A 114 -1.67 16.96 -4.63
C ALA A 114 -1.21 16.65 -3.20
N VAL A 115 -2.10 16.79 -2.21
CA VAL A 115 -1.81 16.43 -0.82
C VAL A 115 -1.59 14.93 -0.68
N GLY A 116 -2.42 14.10 -1.33
CA GLY A 116 -2.26 12.65 -1.36
C GLY A 116 -0.89 12.24 -1.91
N LEU A 117 -0.51 12.75 -3.07
CA LEU A 117 0.79 12.51 -3.67
C LEU A 117 1.94 12.91 -2.74
N ALA A 118 1.88 14.12 -2.16
CA ALA A 118 2.92 14.61 -1.26
C ALA A 118 3.05 13.74 0.00
N THR A 119 1.93 13.37 0.62
CA THR A 119 1.90 12.60 1.86
C THR A 119 2.35 11.16 1.66
N ILE A 120 1.84 10.46 0.64
CA ILE A 120 2.23 9.09 0.32
C ILE A 120 3.71 9.04 -0.08
N HIS A 121 4.17 10.00 -0.89
CA HIS A 121 5.57 10.07 -1.28
C HIS A 121 6.51 10.28 -0.09
N PHE A 122 6.13 11.14 0.85
CA PHE A 122 6.87 11.35 2.09
C PHE A 122 6.93 10.06 2.93
N LEU A 123 5.80 9.39 3.13
CA LEU A 123 5.71 8.16 3.94
C LEU A 123 6.49 7.00 3.31
N ASN A 124 6.43 6.83 1.99
CA ASN A 124 7.17 5.81 1.27
C ASN A 124 8.69 5.98 1.45
N ARG A 125 9.19 7.22 1.44
CA ARG A 125 10.62 7.51 1.65
C ARG A 125 11.10 7.29 3.08
N HIS A 126 10.31 7.67 4.07
CA HIS A 126 10.79 7.75 5.46
C HIS A 126 10.39 6.56 6.33
N ARG A 127 9.40 5.77 5.91
CA ARG A 127 8.84 4.70 6.76
C ARG A 127 8.77 3.33 6.10
N ARG A 128 9.25 3.17 4.86
CA ARG A 128 9.18 1.90 4.08
C ARG A 128 7.81 1.23 4.24
N GLN A 129 6.77 2.03 4.08
CA GLN A 129 5.40 1.56 4.15
C GLN A 129 5.13 0.93 2.79
N GLY A 130 5.05 -0.41 2.74
CA GLY A 130 4.43 -1.09 1.60
C GLY A 130 2.94 -0.77 1.57
N ASP A 131 2.13 -1.66 1.01
CA ASP A 131 0.68 -1.48 1.02
C ASP A 131 0.15 -1.35 2.46
N ASN A 132 -0.29 -0.14 2.79
CA ASN A 132 -0.79 0.19 4.11
C ASN A 132 -2.25 0.64 3.97
N PRO A 133 -3.23 -0.20 4.37
CA PRO A 133 -4.65 0.11 4.24
C PRO A 133 -5.12 1.29 5.10
N ALA A 134 -4.23 1.85 5.93
CA ALA A 134 -4.50 3.07 6.67
C ALA A 134 -4.33 4.35 5.85
N ILE A 135 -3.66 4.28 4.69
CA ILE A 135 -3.63 5.39 3.74
C ILE A 135 -4.96 5.35 2.98
N VAL A 136 -5.76 6.40 3.13
CA VAL A 136 -7.13 6.49 2.58
C VAL A 136 -7.42 7.87 1.97
N ILE A 137 -6.37 8.65 1.70
CA ILE A 137 -6.47 9.99 1.09
C ILE A 137 -6.76 9.92 -0.41
N ASP A 138 -6.29 8.87 -1.06
CA ASP A 138 -6.72 8.39 -2.38
C ASP A 138 -8.25 8.19 -2.42
N GLU A 139 -8.82 7.52 -1.40
CA GLU A 139 -10.26 7.27 -1.37
C GLU A 139 -11.08 8.54 -1.23
N LEU A 140 -10.58 9.50 -0.45
CA LEU A 140 -11.18 10.82 -0.32
C LEU A 140 -11.16 11.56 -1.67
N ALA A 141 -10.02 11.56 -2.37
CA ALA A 141 -9.88 12.22 -3.66
C ALA A 141 -10.77 11.56 -4.74
N GLY A 142 -10.78 10.23 -4.83
CA GLY A 142 -11.61 9.46 -5.76
C GLY A 142 -13.11 9.66 -5.50
N CYS A 143 -13.54 9.62 -4.24
CA CYS A 143 -14.93 9.87 -3.86
C CYS A 143 -15.37 11.30 -4.22
N TRP A 144 -14.54 12.32 -3.96
CA TRP A 144 -14.85 13.69 -4.37
C TRP A 144 -14.93 13.85 -5.89
N LEU A 145 -14.09 13.14 -6.64
CA LEU A 145 -14.16 13.13 -8.11
C LEU A 145 -15.47 12.51 -8.61
N ALA A 146 -15.88 11.38 -8.02
CA ALA A 146 -17.16 10.73 -8.33
C ALA A 146 -18.36 11.67 -8.18
N LEU A 147 -18.31 12.57 -7.19
CA LEU A 147 -19.38 13.52 -6.88
C LEU A 147 -19.20 14.89 -7.56
N ALA A 148 -18.09 15.14 -8.27
CA ALA A 148 -17.76 16.48 -8.75
C ALA A 148 -18.79 17.04 -9.74
N LEU A 149 -19.36 16.19 -10.59
CA LEU A 149 -20.25 16.59 -11.69
C LEU A 149 -21.75 16.40 -11.39
N CYS A 150 -22.10 15.81 -10.24
CA CYS A 150 -23.50 15.56 -9.92
C CYS A 150 -24.15 16.77 -9.20
N PRO A 151 -25.48 16.92 -9.27
CA PRO A 151 -26.19 17.93 -8.49
C PRO A 151 -26.16 17.60 -6.99
N ARG A 152 -26.41 18.60 -6.14
CA ARG A 152 -26.62 18.40 -4.70
C ARG A 152 -27.93 17.67 -4.45
N SER A 153 -27.84 16.35 -4.28
CA SER A 153 -28.97 15.48 -3.96
C SER A 153 -28.49 14.28 -3.19
N ILE A 154 -29.21 13.93 -2.12
CA ILE A 154 -28.87 12.76 -1.29
C ILE A 154 -28.90 11.50 -2.16
N PHE A 155 -29.89 11.38 -3.06
CA PHE A 155 -30.00 10.25 -3.98
C PHE A 155 -28.76 10.10 -4.87
N TRP A 156 -28.36 11.18 -5.55
CA TRP A 156 -27.19 11.15 -6.44
C TRP A 156 -25.89 10.97 -5.66
N ALA A 157 -25.76 11.57 -4.47
CA ALA A 157 -24.58 11.40 -3.63
C ALA A 157 -24.43 9.94 -3.15
N THR A 158 -25.51 9.30 -2.70
CA THR A 158 -25.49 7.89 -2.27
C THR A 158 -25.13 6.97 -3.44
N ILE A 159 -25.71 7.18 -4.62
CA ILE A 159 -25.38 6.39 -5.82
C ILE A 159 -23.92 6.62 -6.23
N GLY A 160 -23.43 7.86 -6.15
CA GLY A 160 -22.04 8.20 -6.46
C GLY A 160 -21.04 7.50 -5.59
N VAL A 161 -21.26 7.51 -4.27
CA VAL A 161 -20.41 6.78 -3.31
C VAL A 161 -20.48 5.27 -3.57
N ALA A 162 -21.66 4.73 -3.82
CA ALA A 162 -21.82 3.31 -4.09
C ALA A 162 -21.10 2.86 -5.37
N LEU A 163 -21.22 3.65 -6.46
CA LEU A 163 -20.52 3.38 -7.72
C LEU A 163 -19.01 3.52 -7.58
N PHE A 164 -18.54 4.52 -6.85
CA PHE A 164 -17.11 4.69 -6.55
C PHE A 164 -16.55 3.45 -5.85
N ARG A 165 -17.19 3.00 -4.77
CA ARG A 165 -16.75 1.80 -4.04
C ARG A 165 -16.85 0.54 -4.90
N ALA A 166 -17.86 0.43 -5.76
CA ALA A 166 -17.97 -0.69 -6.68
C ALA A 166 -16.77 -0.72 -7.66
N PHE A 167 -16.37 0.42 -8.22
CA PHE A 167 -15.23 0.48 -9.14
C PHE A 167 -13.87 0.35 -8.46
N ASP A 168 -13.70 0.92 -7.26
CA ASP A 168 -12.50 0.72 -6.46
C ASP A 168 -12.29 -0.76 -6.10
N VAL A 169 -13.35 -1.47 -5.70
CA VAL A 169 -13.25 -2.91 -5.34
C VAL A 169 -13.10 -3.81 -6.57
N VAL A 170 -13.83 -3.51 -7.66
CA VAL A 170 -13.82 -4.36 -8.87
C VAL A 170 -12.58 -4.11 -9.74
N LYS A 171 -12.01 -2.89 -9.70
CA LYS A 171 -10.91 -2.41 -10.57
C LYS A 171 -11.08 -2.84 -12.04
N PRO A 172 -12.15 -2.43 -12.73
CA PRO A 172 -12.34 -2.79 -14.13
C PRO A 172 -11.19 -2.24 -14.97
N TRP A 173 -10.79 -2.97 -16.01
CA TRP A 173 -9.83 -2.45 -16.99
C TRP A 173 -10.36 -1.12 -17.56
N PRO A 174 -9.58 -0.01 -17.60
CA PRO A 174 -8.11 0.14 -17.50
C PRO A 174 -7.52 0.36 -16.09
N VAL A 175 -8.31 0.39 -15.01
CA VAL A 175 -7.83 0.62 -13.63
C VAL A 175 -6.79 -0.42 -13.22
N SER A 176 -7.06 -1.71 -13.47
CA SER A 176 -6.11 -2.79 -13.15
C SER A 176 -4.80 -2.74 -13.94
N TRP A 177 -4.78 -2.10 -15.11
CA TRP A 177 -3.56 -1.88 -15.89
C TRP A 177 -2.70 -0.75 -15.32
N ALA A 178 -3.31 0.32 -14.82
CA ALA A 178 -2.60 1.43 -14.19
C ALA A 178 -1.95 0.99 -12.86
N ASP A 179 -2.69 0.26 -12.01
CA ASP A 179 -2.24 -0.33 -10.75
C ASP A 179 -0.93 -1.13 -10.92
N THR A 180 -0.88 -1.96 -11.97
CA THR A 180 0.27 -2.85 -12.23
C THR A 180 1.46 -2.18 -12.91
N LYS A 181 1.30 -0.98 -13.47
CA LYS A 181 2.33 -0.29 -14.29
C LYS A 181 2.89 0.97 -13.66
N VAL A 182 2.17 1.59 -12.72
CA VAL A 182 2.55 2.85 -12.10
C VAL A 182 2.89 2.64 -10.63
N PRO A 183 4.17 2.45 -10.25
CA PRO A 183 4.52 2.17 -8.87
C PRO A 183 4.47 3.43 -7.98
N GLY A 184 4.24 3.21 -6.69
CA GLY A 184 4.37 4.23 -5.65
C GLY A 184 3.16 5.16 -5.55
N ALA A 185 3.39 6.39 -5.07
CA ALA A 185 2.32 7.33 -4.74
C ALA A 185 1.39 7.65 -5.92
N LEU A 186 1.92 7.68 -7.14
CA LEU A 186 1.13 7.94 -8.33
C LEU A 186 0.15 6.80 -8.64
N GLY A 187 0.56 5.54 -8.48
CA GLY A 187 -0.33 4.39 -8.71
C GLY A 187 -1.50 4.39 -7.73
N VAL A 188 -1.18 4.49 -6.44
CA VAL A 188 -2.17 4.54 -5.35
C VAL A 188 -3.23 5.61 -5.60
N MET A 189 -2.81 6.84 -5.91
CA MET A 189 -3.76 7.92 -6.19
C MET A 189 -4.52 7.71 -7.51
N LEU A 190 -3.85 7.20 -8.55
CA LEU A 190 -4.46 7.05 -9.87
C LEU A 190 -5.56 6.00 -9.89
N ASP A 191 -5.41 4.90 -9.14
CA ASP A 191 -6.40 3.84 -9.04
C ASP A 191 -7.77 4.37 -8.60
N ASP A 192 -7.81 5.10 -7.49
CA ASP A 192 -9.05 5.67 -6.95
C ASP A 192 -9.57 6.84 -7.77
N LEU A 193 -8.69 7.64 -8.36
CA LEU A 193 -9.10 8.71 -9.27
C LEU A 193 -9.74 8.15 -10.54
N LEU A 194 -9.26 7.02 -11.07
CA LEU A 194 -9.91 6.37 -12.22
C LEU A 194 -11.28 5.80 -11.84
N ALA A 195 -11.39 5.14 -10.68
CA ALA A 195 -12.68 4.69 -10.14
C ALA A 195 -13.66 5.87 -9.95
N GLY A 196 -13.16 6.99 -9.44
CA GLY A 196 -13.90 8.24 -9.30
C GLY A 196 -14.35 8.82 -10.65
N ALA A 197 -13.47 8.83 -11.65
CA ALA A 197 -13.78 9.33 -12.99
C ALA A 197 -14.86 8.49 -13.68
N PHE A 198 -14.79 7.15 -13.60
CA PHE A 198 -15.83 6.27 -14.15
C PHE A 198 -17.18 6.49 -13.47
N SER A 199 -17.17 6.64 -12.14
CA SER A 199 -18.38 6.96 -11.37
C SER A 199 -18.98 8.28 -11.81
N ALA A 200 -18.17 9.35 -11.90
CA ALA A 200 -18.61 10.67 -12.31
C ALA A 200 -19.23 10.66 -13.71
N ALA A 201 -18.61 9.95 -14.67
CA ALA A 201 -19.11 9.83 -16.02
C ALA A 201 -20.49 9.14 -16.08
N LEU A 202 -20.66 8.02 -15.36
CA LEU A 202 -21.93 7.31 -15.31
C LEU A 202 -23.02 8.11 -14.59
N LEU A 203 -22.69 8.73 -13.46
CA LEU A 203 -23.63 9.58 -12.72
C LEU A 203 -24.10 10.75 -13.58
N TYR A 204 -23.16 11.46 -14.20
CA TYR A 204 -23.46 12.61 -15.03
C TYR A 204 -24.31 12.21 -16.24
N GLY A 205 -23.97 11.10 -16.91
CA GLY A 205 -24.74 10.58 -18.04
C GLY A 205 -26.17 10.21 -17.64
N ALA A 206 -26.36 9.51 -16.52
CA ALA A 206 -27.68 9.15 -16.01
C ALA A 206 -28.51 10.39 -15.62
N TRP A 207 -27.89 11.35 -14.95
CA TRP A 207 -28.56 12.60 -14.57
C TRP A 207 -28.96 13.43 -15.80
N ALA A 208 -28.04 13.60 -16.75
CA ALA A 208 -28.30 14.33 -17.99
C ALA A 208 -29.42 13.67 -18.80
N ALA A 209 -29.41 12.34 -18.93
CA ALA A 209 -30.47 11.60 -19.63
C ALA A 209 -31.85 11.83 -18.99
N MET A 210 -31.94 11.88 -17.65
CA MET A 210 -33.19 12.22 -16.97
C MET A 210 -33.66 13.64 -17.25
N LEU A 211 -32.73 14.61 -17.32
CA LEU A 211 -33.09 16.00 -17.63
C LEU A 211 -33.63 16.17 -19.05
N PHE A 212 -33.09 15.46 -20.04
CA PHE A 212 -33.58 15.53 -21.43
C PHE A 212 -34.87 14.73 -21.67
N ALA A 213 -35.27 13.88 -20.73
CA ALA A 213 -36.49 13.07 -20.82
C ALA A 213 -37.73 13.73 -20.19
N LEU A 214 -37.58 14.90 -19.55
CA LEU A 214 -38.63 15.70 -18.92
C LEU A 214 -38.98 16.92 -19.78
#